data_AF-A0AAQ3WB81-F1
#
_entry.id   AF-A0AAQ3WB81-F1
#
_cell.length_a   1.000
_cell.length_b   1.000
_cell.length_c   1.000
_cell.angle_alpha   90.00
_cell.angle_beta   90.00
_cell.angle_gamma   90.00
#
_symmetry.space_group_name_H-M   'P 1'
#
loop_
_entity.id
_entity.type
_entity.pdbx_description
1 polymer ?
#
loop_
_entity_poly.entity_id
_entity_poly.type
_entity_poly.pdbx_seq_one_letter_code
_entity_poly.pdbx_strand_id
1 'polypeptide(L)' 'MKKFISGMLVGTAVTCAAVVGFAATIKKTVLDPIEEKEDMIEENRKKAMRKRISR' A
#
# COMPACT_ATOMS: atom_id res chain seq x y z
N MET A 1 -15.78 -10.69 36.42
CA MET A 1 -16.08 -9.93 35.19
C MET A 1 -14.93 -9.03 34.69
N LYS A 2 -14.14 -8.35 35.53
CA LYS A 2 -13.03 -7.46 35.08
C LYS A 2 -12.02 -8.11 34.11
N LYS A 3 -11.66 -9.38 34.31
CA LYS A 3 -10.72 -10.12 33.46
C LYS A 3 -11.27 -10.41 32.05
N PHE A 4 -12.59 -10.60 31.93
CA PHE A 4 -13.25 -10.83 30.65
C PHE A 4 -13.30 -9.55 29.79
N ILE A 5 -13.65 -8.41 30.40
CA ILE A 5 -13.64 -7.11 29.72
C ILE A 5 -12.21 -6.72 29.29
N SER A 6 -11.22 -6.97 30.16
CA SER A 6 -9.82 -6.75 29.82
C SER A 6 -9.34 -7.66 28.67
N GLY A 7 -9.74 -8.94 28.66
CA GLY A 7 -9.39 -9.86 27.57
C GLY A 7 -10.07 -9.51 26.26
N MET A 8 -11.33 -9.05 26.30
CA MET A 8 -12.08 -8.61 25.13
C MET A 8 -11.46 -7.34 24.52
N LEU A 9 -11.04 -6.35 25.33
CA LEU A 9 -10.38 -5.15 24.84
C LEU A 9 -9.02 -5.43 24.20
N VAL A 10 -8.24 -6.36 24.78
CA VAL A 10 -6.97 -6.79 24.19
C VAL A 10 -7.22 -7.55 22.88
N GLY A 11 -8.22 -8.44 22.85
CA GLY A 11 -8.58 -9.19 21.65
C GLY A 11 -9.03 -8.29 20.50
N THR A 12 -9.86 -7.29 20.77
CA THR A 12 -10.30 -6.33 19.75
C THR A 12 -9.15 -5.46 19.25
N ALA A 13 -8.27 -4.98 20.15
CA ALA A 13 -7.09 -4.22 19.77
C ALA A 13 -6.15 -5.02 18.85
N VAL A 14 -5.92 -6.30 19.16
CA VAL A 14 -5.11 -7.20 18.32
C VAL A 14 -5.76 -7.41 16.95
N THR A 15 -7.08 -7.57 16.91
CA THR A 15 -7.82 -7.76 15.66
C THR A 15 -7.74 -6.50 14.78
N CYS A 16 -7.90 -5.32 15.36
CA CYS A 16 -7.74 -4.06 14.63
C CYS A 16 -6.31 -3.86 14.11
N ALA A 17 -5.30 -4.18 14.92
CA ALA A 17 -3.90 -4.11 14.49
C ALA A 17 -3.61 -5.07 13.33
N ALA A 18 -4.17 -6.29 13.37
CA ALA A 18 -4.03 -7.25 12.28
C ALA A 18 -4.67 -6.77 10.97
N VAL A 19 -5.86 -6.17 11.03
CA VAL A 19 -6.54 -5.64 9.83
C VAL A 19 -5.76 -4.47 9.22
N VAL A 20 -5.26 -3.55 10.05
CA VAL A 20 -4.43 -2.43 9.58
C VAL A 20 -3.12 -2.95 8.98
N GLY A 21 -2.48 -3.91 9.65
CA GLY A 21 -1.27 -4.56 9.14
C GLY A 21 -1.50 -5.24 7.80
N PHE A 22 -2.61 -5.97 7.66
CA PHE A 22 -2.98 -6.66 6.41
C PHE A 22 -3.32 -5.69 5.28
N ALA A 23 -4.05 -4.61 5.55
CA ALA A 23 -4.32 -3.57 4.56
C ALA A 23 -3.02 -2.87 4.12
N ALA A 24 -2.10 -2.61 5.04
CA ALA A 24 -0.80 -2.01 4.74
C ALA A 24 0.10 -2.95 3.93
N THR A 25 0.11 -4.25 4.22
CA THR A 25 0.88 -5.22 3.42
C THR A 25 0.28 -5.40 2.04
N ILE A 26 -1.05 -5.48 1.90
CA ILE A 26 -1.72 -5.52 0.59
C ILE A 26 -1.38 -4.27 -0.23
N LYS A 27 -1.44 -3.09 0.39
CA LYS A 27 -1.05 -1.87 -0.32
C LYS A 27 0.39 -1.97 -0.84
N LYS A 28 1.33 -2.40 0.02
CA LYS A 28 2.73 -2.56 -0.38
C LYS A 28 3.01 -3.64 -1.42
N THR A 29 2.31 -4.78 -1.38
CA THR A 29 2.59 -5.89 -2.30
C THR A 29 1.80 -5.84 -3.58
N VAL A 30 0.67 -5.14 -3.61
CA VAL A 30 -0.24 -5.12 -4.77
C VAL A 30 -0.40 -3.73 -5.36
N LEU A 31 -0.55 -2.68 -4.55
CA LEU A 31 -0.77 -1.32 -5.05
C LEU A 31 0.52 -0.66 -5.53
N ASP A 32 1.57 -0.64 -4.69
CA ASP A 32 2.88 -0.05 -5.02
C ASP A 32 3.45 -0.56 -6.36
N PRO A 33 3.45 -1.88 -6.67
CA PRO A 33 3.97 -2.35 -7.96
C PRO A 33 3.09 -2.01 -9.17
N ILE A 34 1.83 -1.61 -8.96
CA ILE A 34 0.96 -1.13 -10.04
C ILE A 34 1.27 0.34 -10.31
N GLU A 35 1.30 1.18 -9.27
CA GLU A 35 1.63 2.60 -9.40
C GLU A 35 3.05 2.80 -9.98
N GLU A 36 4.04 2.04 -9.52
CA GLU A 36 5.41 2.13 -10.03
C GLU A 36 5.49 1.76 -11.53
N LYS A 37 4.67 0.81 -12.00
CA LYS A 37 4.60 0.47 -13.42
C LYS A 37 3.95 1.57 -14.26
N GLU A 38 2.91 2.22 -13.74
CA GLU A 38 2.27 3.34 -14.41
C GLU A 38 3.22 4.54 -14.52
N ASP A 39 3.93 4.85 -13.43
CA ASP A 39 4.95 5.90 -13.39
C ASP A 39 6.10 5.62 -14.36
N MET A 40 6.57 4.38 -14.45
CA MET A 40 7.60 3.99 -15.43
C MET A 40 7.14 4.19 -16.87
N ILE A 41 5.87 3.89 -17.18
CA ILE A 41 5.32 4.09 -18.53
C ILE A 41 5.22 5.59 -18.85
N GLU A 42 4.76 6.40 -17.91
CA GLU A 42 4.65 7.84 -18.09
C GLU A 42 6.03 8.51 -18.20
N GLU A 43 7.00 8.10 -17.39
CA GLU A 43 8.37 8.59 -17.46
C GLU A 43 9.03 8.21 -18.79
N ASN A 44 8.80 6.98 -19.27
CA ASN A 44 9.26 6.53 -20.59
C ASN A 44 8.60 7.32 -21.73
N ARG A 45 7.29 7.62 -21.64
CA ARG A 45 6.61 8.52 -22.60
C ARG A 45 7.23 9.92 -22.57
N LYS A 46 7.51 10.47 -21.39
CA LYS A 46 8.15 11.79 -21.23
C LYS A 46 9.58 11.81 -21.74
N LYS A 47 10.35 10.72 -21.56
CA LYS A 47 11.69 10.54 -22.14
C LYS A 47 11.63 10.43 -23.66
N ALA A 48 10.68 9.66 -24.20
CA ALA A 48 10.48 9.52 -25.65
C ALA A 48 10.07 10.85 -26.30
N MET A 49 9.16 11.60 -25.67
CA MET A 49 8.73 12.90 -26.17
C MET A 49 9.89 13.92 -26.19
N ARG A 50 10.73 13.93 -25.15
CA ARG A 50 11.96 14.73 -25.12
C ARG A 50 12.92 14.35 -26.25
N LYS A 51 13.15 13.05 -26.48
CA LYS A 51 13.99 12.55 -27.59
C LYS A 51 13.42 12.90 -28.97
N ARG A 52 12.10 12.94 -29.12
CA ARG A 52 11.42 13.34 -30.36
C ARG A 52 11.60 14.82 -30.66
N ILE A 53 11.59 15.69 -29.64
CA ILE A 53 11.75 17.14 -29.82
C ILE A 53 13.19 17.51 -30.14
N SER A 54 14.17 16.74 -29.64
CA SER A 54 15.60 16.97 -29.90
C SER A 54 16.11 16.39 -31.23
N ARG A 55 15.27 15.67 -31.99
CA ARG A 55 15.60 15.13 -33.32
C ARG A 55 14.88 15.96 -34.37
#